data_AF-A0A1M6LX74-F1
#
_entry.id   AF-A0A1M6LX74-F1
#
_cell.length_a   1.000
_cell.length_b   1.000
_cell.length_c   1.000
_cell.angle_alpha   90.00
_cell.angle_beta   90.00
_cell.angle_gamma   90.00
#
_symmetry.space_group_name_H-M   'P 1'
#
loop_
_entity.id
_entity.type
_entity.pdbx_description
1 polymer ?
#
loop_
_entity_poly.entity_id
_entity_poly.type
_entity_poly.pdbx_seq_one_letter_code
_entity_poly.pdbx_strand_id
1 'polypeptide(L)' 'MSAFTLTEKAKADLKDIARFTQQRWGREQRNKYLELLDVSFHKLVGTL' A
#
# COMPACT_ATOMS: atom_id res chain seq x y z
N MET A 1 9.51 -6.85 -11.85
CA MET A 1 10.96 -6.56 -11.88
C MET A 1 11.20 -5.52 -10.80
N SER A 2 11.94 -5.86 -9.75
CA SER A 2 11.80 -5.22 -8.42
C SER A 2 12.33 -3.79 -8.37
N ALA A 3 11.47 -2.83 -8.02
CA ALA A 3 11.91 -1.48 -7.66
C ALA A 3 12.28 -1.36 -6.17
N PHE A 4 11.64 -2.11 -5.27
CA PHE A 4 12.00 -2.09 -3.84
C PHE A 4 11.55 -3.37 -3.17
N THR A 5 12.08 -3.61 -1.97
CA THR A 5 11.57 -4.65 -1.07
C THR A 5 10.92 -3.99 0.13
N LEU A 6 9.88 -4.63 0.65
CA LEU A 6 9.24 -4.24 1.90
C LEU A 6 9.62 -5.24 2.98
N THR A 7 9.93 -4.76 4.17
CA THR A 7 10.09 -5.61 5.36
C THR A 7 8.78 -6.32 5.67
N GLU A 8 8.86 -7.45 6.39
CA GLU A 8 7.66 -8.16 6.83
C GLU A 8 6.75 -7.29 7.72
N LYS A 9 7.35 -6.40 8.51
CA LYS A 9 6.60 -5.41 9.31
C LYS A 9 5.81 -4.46 8.43
N ALA A 10 6.43 -3.88 7.39
CA ALA A 10 5.73 -3.00 6.46
C ALA A 10 4.59 -3.71 5.72
N LYS A 11 4.76 -4.99 5.37
CA LYS A 11 3.68 -5.81 4.79
C LYS A 11 2.53 -6.03 5.78
N ALA A 12 2.82 -6.21 7.06
CA ALA A 12 1.79 -6.32 8.10
C ALA A 12 1.02 -5.00 8.25
N ASP A 13 1.74 -3.87 8.28
CA ASP A 13 1.13 -2.54 8.36
C ASP A 13 0.18 -2.26 7.17
N LEU A 14 0.57 -2.65 5.94
CA LEU A 14 -0.30 -2.57 4.76
C LEU A 14 -1.58 -3.39 4.90
N LYS A 15 -1.52 -4.58 5.53
CA LYS A 15 -2.70 -5.41 5.79
C LYS A 15 -3.63 -4.74 6.79
N ASP A 16 -3.09 -4.10 7.83
CA ASP A 16 -3.91 -3.40 8.82
C ASP A 16 -4.57 -2.15 8.25
N ILE A 17 -3.84 -1.37 7.43
CA ILE A 17 -4.43 -0.26 6.65
C ILE A 17 -5.54 -0.79 5.74
N ALA A 18 -5.33 -1.90 5.04
CA ALA A 18 -6.34 -2.48 4.16
C ALA A 18 -7.61 -2.93 4.91
N ARG A 19 -7.45 -3.54 6.09
CA ARG A 19 -8.58 -3.94 6.95
C ARG A 19 -9.34 -2.72 7.46
N PHE A 20 -8.63 -1.73 8.00
CA PHE A 20 -9.23 -0.52 8.53
C PHE A 20 -10.00 0.27 7.47
N THR A 21 -9.36 0.55 6.33
CA THR A 21 -9.98 1.30 5.22
C THR A 21 -11.21 0.59 4.66
N GLN A 22 -11.16 -0.74 4.53
CA GLN A 22 -12.32 -1.52 4.09
C GLN A 22 -13.46 -1.48 5.10
N GLN A 23 -13.18 -1.67 6.39
CA GLN A 23 -14.21 -1.63 7.44
C GLN A 23 -14.87 -0.25 7.53
N ARG A 24 -14.09 0.81 7.30
CA ARG A 24 -14.57 2.19 7.44
C ARG A 24 -15.33 2.71 6.21
N TRP A 25 -14.86 2.36 5.01
CA TRP A 25 -15.34 2.98 3.76
C TRP A 25 -15.59 2.01 2.60
N GLY A 26 -15.33 0.72 2.79
CA GLY A 26 -15.57 -0.29 1.76
C GLY A 26 -14.38 -0.59 0.85
N ARG A 27 -14.61 -1.52 -0.08
CA ARG A 27 -13.57 -2.17 -0.90
C ARG A 27 -12.86 -1.22 -1.85
N GLU A 28 -13.59 -0.26 -2.42
CA GLU A 28 -13.05 0.71 -3.38
C GLU A 28 -12.01 1.62 -2.70
N GLN A 29 -12.32 2.11 -1.51
CA GLN A 29 -11.46 3.00 -0.75
C GLN A 29 -10.22 2.27 -0.25
N ARG A 30 -10.35 1.01 0.17
CA ARG A 30 -9.20 0.14 0.42
C ARG A 30 -8.26 0.07 -0.78
N ASN A 31 -8.79 -0.20 -1.97
CA ASN A 31 -7.97 -0.30 -3.18
C ASN A 31 -7.26 1.03 -3.47
N LYS A 32 -7.98 2.16 -3.41
CA LYS A 32 -7.43 3.49 -3.62
C LYS A 32 -6.28 3.82 -2.66
N TYR A 33 -6.43 3.48 -1.37
CA TYR A 33 -5.37 3.70 -0.40
C TYR A 33 -4.12 2.85 -0.68
N LEU A 34 -4.30 1.58 -1.05
CA LEU A 34 -3.17 0.70 -1.37
C LEU A 34 -2.44 1.13 -2.64
N GLU A 35 -3.16 1.59 -3.66
CA GLU A 35 -2.58 2.14 -4.89
C GLU A 35 -1.77 3.41 -4.63
N LEU A 36 -2.29 4.34 -3.80
CA LEU A 36 -1.56 5.55 -3.42
C LEU A 36 -0.25 5.23 -2.69
N LEU A 37 -0.25 4.21 -1.83
CA LEU A 37 0.95 3.75 -1.15
C LEU A 37 1.94 3.11 -2.13
N ASP A 38 1.47 2.28 -3.05
CA ASP A 38 2.30 1.66 -4.08
C ASP A 38 2.97 2.69 -5.00
N VAL A 39 2.22 3.67 -5.49
CA VAL A 39 2.75 4.80 -6.28
C VAL A 39 3.78 5.59 -5.46
N SER A 40 3.52 5.82 -4.17
CA SER A 40 4.46 6.52 -3.29
C SER A 40 5.78 5.76 -3.14
N PHE A 41 5.74 4.43 -3.03
CA PHE A 41 6.95 3.62 -2.96
C PHE A 41 7.75 3.67 -4.26
N HIS A 42 7.09 3.57 -5.42
CA HIS A 42 7.77 3.68 -6.72
C HIS A 42 8.40 5.08 -6.93
N LYS A 43 7.78 6.15 -6.40
CA LYS A 43 8.38 7.50 -6.39
C LYS A 43 9.68 7.55 -5.61
N LEU A 44 9.74 6.90 -4.44
CA LEU A 44 10.92 6.93 -3.58
C LEU A 44 12.13 6.22 -4.20
N VAL A 45 11.88 5.23 -5.06
CA VAL A 45 12.96 4.52 -5.79
C VAL A 45 13.30 5.23 -7.11
N GLY A 46 12.44 6.12 -7.61
CA GLY A 46 12.62 6.78 -8.90
C GLY A 46 12.27 5.89 -10.09
N THR A 47 11.30 4.98 -9.93
CA THR A 47 10.89 4.00 -10.95
C THR A 47 9.46 4.26 -11.47
N LEU A 48 8.99 5.51 -11.40
CA LEU A 48 7.72 5.90 -12.03
C LEU A 48 7.90 6.24 -13.51
#